data_AF-A0A1Y4C7M2-F1
#
_entry.id   AF-A0A1Y4C7M2-F1
#
_cell.length_a   1.000
_cell.length_b   1.000
_cell.length_c   1.000
_cell.angle_alpha   90.00
_cell.angle_beta   90.00
_cell.angle_gamma   90.00
#
_symmetry.space_group_name_H-M   'P 1'
#
loop_
_entity.id
_entity.type
_entity.pdbx_description
1 polymer ?
#
loop_
_entity_poly.entity_id
_entity_poly.type
_entity_poly.pdbx_seq_one_letter_code
_entity_poly.pdbx_strand_id
1 'polypeptide(L)' 'MLNRLTNALRGKVRLEVEGAFPERLLNLCAQRGILFWNVEWLEATRLRFTVTRQGAGAAIELGERAMCTV' A
#
# COMPACT_ATOMS: atom_id res chain seq x y z
N MET A 1 -17.35 -21.62 -3.73
CA MET A 1 -16.22 -22.14 -4.53
C MET A 1 -15.85 -21.13 -5.64
N LEU A 2 -15.53 -19.87 -5.28
CA LEU A 2 -15.24 -18.78 -6.25
C LEU A 2 -13.99 -17.93 -5.93
N ASN A 3 -13.19 -18.26 -4.90
CA ASN A 3 -12.08 -17.39 -4.47
C ASN A 3 -10.71 -17.74 -5.10
N ARG A 4 -10.62 -18.80 -5.92
CA ARG A 4 -9.33 -19.26 -6.46
C ARG A 4 -8.95 -18.62 -7.80
N LEU A 5 -9.89 -18.02 -8.52
CA LEU A 5 -9.64 -17.31 -9.78
C LEU A 5 -9.27 -15.82 -9.62
N THR A 6 -9.56 -15.21 -8.46
CA THR A 6 -9.19 -13.80 -8.21
C THR A 6 -7.71 -13.60 -7.89
N ASN A 7 -6.94 -14.65 -7.62
CA ASN A 7 -5.50 -14.56 -7.37
C ASN A 7 -4.66 -14.36 -8.64
N ALA A 8 -5.14 -14.83 -9.81
CA ALA A 8 -4.40 -14.71 -11.07
C ALA A 8 -4.52 -13.30 -11.71
N LEU A 9 -5.62 -12.58 -11.46
CA LEU A 9 -5.85 -11.21 -11.91
C LEU A 9 -5.34 -10.14 -10.92
N ARG A 10 -4.73 -10.53 -9.80
CA ARG A 10 -4.54 -9.65 -8.64
C ARG A 10 -3.35 -8.68 -8.71
N GLY A 11 -2.65 -8.65 -9.86
CA GLY A 11 -1.58 -7.73 -10.26
C GLY A 11 -0.81 -7.03 -9.14
N LYS A 12 0.49 -7.25 -9.01
CA LYS A 12 1.26 -6.53 -7.99
C LYS A 12 1.50 -5.10 -8.46
N VAL A 13 1.20 -4.12 -7.63
CA VAL A 13 1.50 -2.70 -7.89
C VAL A 13 2.51 -2.24 -6.84
N ARG A 14 3.52 -1.51 -7.30
CA ARG A 14 4.52 -0.91 -6.43
C ARG A 14 4.16 0.56 -6.28
N LEU A 15 3.96 0.99 -5.04
CA LEU A 15 3.65 2.37 -4.68
C LEU A 15 4.88 2.98 -4.03
N GLU A 16 5.08 4.26 -4.29
CA GLU A 16 6.12 5.04 -3.67
C GLU A 16 5.47 6.20 -2.96
N VAL A 17 5.81 6.36 -1.69
CA VAL A 17 5.07 7.21 -0.78
C VAL A 17 6.02 8.16 -0.11
N GLU A 18 5.67 9.43 -0.14
CA GLU A 18 6.40 10.50 0.51
C GLU A 18 5.49 11.24 1.49
N GLY A 19 5.98 11.49 2.70
CA GLY A 19 5.27 12.25 3.72
C GLY A 19 6.09 12.40 4.99
N ALA A 20 5.62 13.23 5.92
CA ALA A 20 6.33 13.44 7.18
C ALA A 20 6.47 12.15 8.03
N PHE A 21 5.49 11.24 7.92
CA PHE A 21 5.44 9.98 8.67
C PHE A 21 4.80 8.86 7.83
N PRO A 22 5.50 8.33 6.80
CA PRO A 22 4.91 7.39 5.85
C PRO A 22 4.61 6.02 6.47
N GLU A 23 5.20 5.68 7.63
CA GLU A 23 4.82 4.49 8.43
C GLU A 23 3.33 4.48 8.78
N ARG A 24 2.72 5.66 9.01
CA ARG A 24 1.30 5.78 9.34
C ARG A 24 0.42 5.17 8.25
N LEU A 25 0.83 5.30 6.98
CA LEU A 25 0.14 4.65 5.87
C LEU A 25 0.19 3.13 5.99
N LEU A 26 1.37 2.55 6.25
CA LEU A 26 1.52 1.10 6.42
C LEU A 26 0.64 0.58 7.57
N ASN A 27 0.60 1.33 8.67
CA ASN A 27 -0.24 1.01 9.83
C ASN A 27 -1.73 1.04 9.46
N LEU A 28 -2.19 2.03 8.70
CA LEU A 28 -3.58 2.10 8.22
C LEU A 28 -3.90 0.98 7.23
N CYS A 29 -2.96 0.62 6.34
CA CYS A 29 -3.10 -0.51 5.44
C CYS A 29 -3.28 -1.82 6.22
N ALA A 30 -2.45 -2.07 7.24
CA ALA A 30 -2.56 -3.24 8.10
C ALA A 30 -3.92 -3.28 8.85
N GLN A 31 -4.35 -2.15 9.42
CA GLN A 31 -5.63 -2.03 10.12
C GLN A 31 -6.83 -2.31 9.21
N ARG A 32 -6.75 -1.93 7.93
CA ARG A 32 -7.81 -2.18 6.93
C ARG A 32 -7.69 -3.54 6.22
N GLY A 33 -6.71 -4.38 6.59
CA GLY A 33 -6.50 -5.67 5.96
C GLY A 33 -5.98 -5.59 4.52
N ILE A 34 -5.35 -4.47 4.15
CA ILE A 34 -4.71 -4.29 2.85
C ILE A 34 -3.36 -5.01 2.88
N LEU A 35 -3.23 -6.08 2.09
CA LEU A 35 -2.00 -6.85 2.01
C LEU A 35 -0.90 -6.07 1.28
N PHE A 36 0.22 -5.86 1.96
CA PHE A 36 1.44 -5.27 1.41
C PHE A 36 2.69 -6.09 1.74
N TRP A 37 3.74 -5.95 0.94
CA TRP A 37 5.04 -6.61 1.12
C TRP A 37 6.15 -5.83 0.38
N ASN A 38 7.40 -6.28 0.48
CA ASN A 38 8.59 -5.61 -0.09
C ASN A 38 8.65 -4.13 0.28
N VAL A 39 8.53 -3.84 1.58
CA VAL A 39 8.69 -2.48 2.11
C VAL A 39 10.17 -2.12 2.06
N GLU A 40 10.49 -1.03 1.39
CA GLU A 40 11.82 -0.47 1.22
C GLU A 40 11.79 0.99 1.65
N TRP A 41 12.62 1.37 2.62
CA TRP A 41 12.78 2.76 3.02
C TRP A 41 13.85 3.39 2.12
N LEU A 42 13.45 4.39 1.33
CA LEU A 42 14.36 5.14 0.47
C LEU A 42 15.02 6.27 1.28
N GLU A 43 14.23 6.94 2.11
CA GLU A 43 14.62 8.05 2.97
C GLU A 43 13.76 8.04 4.25
N ALA A 44 14.02 8.94 5.20
CA ALA A 44 13.22 9.04 6.43
C ALA A 44 11.75 9.38 6.15
N THR A 45 11.49 10.18 5.11
CA THR A 45 10.16 10.65 4.70
C THR A 45 9.62 9.92 3.47
N ARG A 46 10.36 8.94 2.92
CA ARG A 46 10.00 8.27 1.67
C ARG A 46 10.19 6.76 1.75
N LEU A 47 9.15 6.02 1.43
CA LEU A 47 9.18 4.56 1.37
C LEU A 47 8.51 4.05 0.10
N ARG A 48 8.80 2.80 -0.21
CA ARG A 48 8.20 2.08 -1.31
C ARG A 48 7.68 0.76 -0.80
N PHE A 49 6.52 0.34 -1.27
CA PHE A 49 6.00 -0.98 -0.95
C PHE A 49 5.18 -1.54 -2.10
N THR A 50 4.96 -2.85 -2.06
CA THR A 50 4.13 -3.53 -3.04
C THR A 50 2.80 -3.90 -2.42
N VAL A 51 1.71 -3.65 -3.14
CA VAL A 51 0.33 -3.97 -2.76
C VAL A 51 -0.34 -4.77 -3.89
N THR A 52 -1.42 -5.47 -3.57
CA THR A 52 -2.29 -6.04 -4.61
C THR A 52 -2.96 -4.92 -5.42
N ARG A 53 -3.23 -5.13 -6.72
CA ARG A 53 -3.91 -4.14 -7.57
C ARG A 53 -5.28 -3.75 -7.02
N GLN A 54 -5.98 -4.68 -6.37
CA GLN A 54 -7.25 -4.43 -5.69
C GLN A 54 -7.09 -3.52 -4.46
N GLY A 55 -5.97 -3.63 -3.75
CA GLY A 55 -5.66 -2.79 -2.59
C GLY A 55 -5.03 -1.45 -2.92
N ALA A 56 -4.57 -1.23 -4.16
CA ALA A 56 -3.85 -0.02 -4.55
C ALA A 56 -4.69 1.25 -4.40
N GLY A 57 -5.95 1.24 -4.85
CA GLY A 57 -6.83 2.41 -4.72
C GLY A 57 -7.09 2.79 -3.26
N ALA A 58 -7.36 1.79 -2.41
CA ALA A 58 -7.56 2.03 -0.98
C ALA A 58 -6.27 2.48 -0.27
N ALA A 59 -5.10 1.99 -0.71
CA ALA A 59 -3.81 2.45 -0.19
C ALA A 59 -3.52 3.91 -0.57
N ILE A 60 -3.87 4.34 -1.79
CA ILE A 60 -3.73 5.74 -2.23
C ILE A 60 -4.62 6.66 -1.39
N GLU A 61 -5.91 6.32 -1.22
CA GLU A 61 -6.85 7.09 -0.39
C GLU A 61 -6.38 7.19 1.08
N LEU A 62 -5.80 6.10 1.61
CA LEU A 62 -5.19 6.12 2.93
C LEU A 62 -3.95 7.00 3.01
N GLY A 63 -3.18 7.11 1.94
CA GLY A 63 -2.02 7.97 1.83
C GLY A 63 -2.41 9.42 2.05
N GLU A 64 -3.43 9.89 1.33
CA GLU A 64 -3.97 11.24 1.48
C GLU A 64 -4.44 11.50 2.92
N ARG A 65 -5.15 10.54 3.53
CA ARG A 65 -5.60 10.64 4.93
C ARG A 65 -4.44 10.60 5.93
N ALA A 66 -3.32 9.99 5.57
CA ALA A 66 -2.09 9.95 6.34
C ALA A 66 -1.20 11.18 6.10
N MET A 67 -1.64 12.17 5.32
CA MET A 67 -0.85 13.33 4.89
C MET A 67 0.41 12.90 4.11
N CYS A 68 0.26 11.89 3.25
CA CYS A 68 1.30 11.35 2.39
C CYS A 68 0.85 11.43 0.92
N THR A 69 1.82 11.62 0.01
CA THR A 69 1.65 11.54 -1.45
C THR A 69 2.04 10.13 -1.90
N VAL A 70 1.27 9.50 -2.80
CA VAL A 70 1.39 8.08 -3.22
C VAL A 70 1.47 7.96 -4.74
#